data_AF-A0A965D8C9-F1
#
_entry.id   AF-A0A965D8C9-F1
#
_cell.length_a   1.000
_cell.length_b   1.000
_cell.length_c   1.000
_cell.angle_alpha   90.00
_cell.angle_beta   90.00
_cell.angle_gamma   90.00
#
_symmetry.space_group_name_H-M   'P 1'
#
loop_
_entity.id
_entity.type
_entity.pdbx_description
1 polymer ?
#
loop_
_entity_poly.entity_id
_entity_poly.type
_entity_poly.pdbx_seq_one_letter_code
_entity_poly.pdbx_strand_id
1 'polypeptide(L)' 'HGAQVQMKNIRLDSPEALKMHAQNVYQQAVVSRQMPLNNATQITDDERQLLGRWYQEGAKVE' A
#
# COMPACT_ATOMS: atom_id res chain seq x y z
N HIS A 1 13.23 1.87 19.09
CA HIS A 1 12.31 2.36 18.03
C HIS A 1 12.45 1.42 16.83
N GLY A 2 11.66 0.37 16.64
CA GLY A 2 10.22 0.40 16.37
C GLY A 2 9.88 0.17 14.88
N ALA A 3 10.87 0.07 13.98
CA ALA A 3 10.69 -0.09 12.53
C ALA A 3 10.34 -1.52 12.06
N GLN A 4 9.63 -2.28 12.89
CA GLN A 4 9.15 -3.63 12.57
C GLN A 4 7.71 -3.77 13.05
N VAL A 5 6.84 -2.82 12.69
CA VAL A 5 5.39 -3.06 12.80
C VAL A 5 5.00 -3.96 11.65
N GLN A 6 5.31 -5.25 11.83
CA GLN A 6 4.35 -6.33 11.72
C GLN A 6 3.36 -6.27 10.54
N MET A 7 3.80 -5.94 9.33
CA MET A 7 3.15 -6.40 8.08
C MET A 7 3.39 -7.91 7.89
N LYS A 8 3.22 -8.69 8.96
CA LYS A 8 3.56 -10.11 9.03
C LYS A 8 2.54 -11.00 8.30
N ASN A 9 1.50 -10.41 7.70
CA ASN A 9 0.52 -11.10 6.86
C ASN A 9 0.35 -10.51 5.45
N ILE A 10 0.93 -9.35 5.15
CA ILE A 10 0.91 -8.76 3.81
C ILE A 10 2.36 -8.37 3.50
N ARG A 11 3.12 -9.31 2.93
CA ARG A 11 4.47 -8.99 2.47
C ARG A 11 4.33 -8.13 1.21
N LEU A 12 4.42 -6.81 1.37
CA LEU A 12 4.57 -5.87 0.25
C LEU A 12 6.06 -5.67 -0.12
N ASP A 13 6.95 -6.43 0.51
CA ASP A 13 8.41 -6.37 0.35
C ASP A 13 8.89 -6.88 -1.02
N SER A 14 8.04 -7.63 -1.73
CA SER A 14 8.33 -8.07 -3.10
C SER A 14 7.31 -7.48 -4.07
N PRO A 15 7.76 -7.00 -5.24
CA PRO A 15 6.86 -6.46 -6.28
C PRO A 15 5.74 -7.44 -6.65
N GLU A 16 6.07 -8.72 -6.77
CA GLU A 16 5.09 -9.78 -7.09
C GLU A 16 4.00 -9.93 -6.02
N ALA A 17 4.39 -9.87 -4.75
CA ALA A 17 3.47 -9.98 -3.62
C ALA A 17 2.62 -8.70 -3.47
N LEU A 18 3.21 -7.53 -3.72
CA LEU A 18 2.48 -6.27 -3.80
C LEU A 18 1.41 -6.32 -4.92
N LYS A 19 1.74 -6.86 -6.09
CA LYS A 19 0.79 -7.05 -7.18
C LYS A 19 -0.33 -8.02 -6.82
N MET A 20 -0.01 -9.15 -6.19
CA MET A 20 -1.02 -10.11 -5.71
C MET A 20 -1.98 -9.47 -4.70
N HIS A 21 -1.49 -8.57 -3.86
CA HIS A 21 -2.28 -7.87 -2.86
C HIS A 21 -2.74 -6.47 -3.31
N ALA A 22 -2.57 -6.10 -4.57
CA ALA A 22 -2.79 -4.72 -5.04
C ALA A 22 -4.22 -4.22 -4.82
N GLN A 23 -5.20 -5.10 -4.99
CA GLN A 23 -6.61 -4.77 -4.69
C GLN A 23 -6.81 -4.45 -3.20
N ASN A 24 -6.21 -5.24 -2.32
CA ASN A 24 -6.30 -5.00 -0.87
C ASN A 24 -5.56 -3.71 -0.49
N VAL A 25 -4.39 -3.47 -1.06
CA VAL A 25 -3.63 -2.23 -0.86
C VAL A 25 -4.43 -1.02 -1.32
N TYR A 26 -5.05 -1.06 -2.50
CA TYR A 26 -5.91 0.00 -3.01
C TYR A 26 -7.10 0.26 -2.06
N GLN A 27 -7.80 -0.78 -1.63
CA GLN A 27 -8.91 -0.66 -0.70
C GLN A 27 -8.46 -0.09 0.66
N GLN A 28 -7.29 -0.47 1.17
CA GLN A 28 -6.83 -0.02 2.49
C GLN A 28 -6.18 1.37 2.45
N ALA A 29 -5.43 1.70 1.39
CA ALA A 29 -4.69 2.95 1.25
C ALA A 29 -5.53 4.08 0.62
N VAL A 30 -6.38 3.77 -0.36
CA VAL A 30 -7.15 4.79 -1.11
C VAL A 30 -8.57 4.89 -0.60
N VAL A 31 -9.29 3.77 -0.54
CA VAL A 31 -10.71 3.75 -0.17
C VAL A 31 -10.89 3.96 1.33
N SER A 32 -10.29 3.09 2.13
CA SER A 32 -10.46 3.08 3.58
C SER A 32 -9.50 4.02 4.31
N ARG A 33 -8.39 4.39 3.65
CA ARG A 33 -7.37 5.32 4.17
C ARG A 33 -6.71 4.87 5.49
N GLN A 34 -6.87 3.60 5.86
CA GLN A 34 -6.33 3.00 7.08
C GLN A 34 -4.85 2.61 6.96
N MET A 35 -4.37 2.41 5.72
CA MET A 35 -2.95 2.16 5.46
C MET A 35 -2.18 3.44 5.12
N PRO A 36 -0.92 3.57 5.54
CA PRO A 36 -0.27 2.70 6.53
C PRO A 36 -0.83 2.94 7.94
N LEU A 37 -0.74 1.90 8.78
CA LEU A 37 -1.23 1.91 10.17
C LEU A 37 -0.84 3.21 10.87
N ASN A 38 -1.84 3.94 11.36
CA ASN A 38 -1.67 5.21 12.09
C ASN A 38 -0.89 6.30 11.34
N ASN A 39 -0.92 6.27 10.01
CA ASN A 39 -0.13 7.16 9.15
C ASN A 39 1.37 7.13 9.49
N ALA A 40 1.90 5.93 9.80
CA ALA A 40 3.28 5.74 10.24
C ALA A 40 4.34 6.25 9.24
N THR A 41 4.00 6.35 7.95
CA THR A 41 4.90 6.87 6.92
C THR A 41 4.59 8.31 6.51
N GLN A 42 3.65 8.98 7.18
CA GLN A 42 3.16 10.31 6.81
C GLN A 42 2.73 10.44 5.34
N ILE A 43 2.05 9.40 4.81
CA ILE A 43 1.58 9.41 3.42
C ILE A 43 0.57 10.55 3.21
N THR A 44 0.80 11.33 2.16
CA THR A 44 -0.08 12.41 1.72
C THR A 44 -1.23 11.90 0.88
N ASP A 45 -2.26 12.73 0.67
CA ASP A 45 -3.38 12.37 -0.21
C ASP A 45 -2.91 12.18 -1.67
N ASP A 46 -1.93 12.97 -2.11
CA ASP A 46 -1.31 12.87 -3.43
C ASP A 46 -0.63 11.50 -3.65
N GLU A 47 0.13 11.03 -2.66
CA GLU A 47 0.73 9.69 -2.68
C GLU A 47 -0.35 8.58 -2.66
N ARG A 48 -1.47 8.77 -1.96
CA ARG A 48 -2.61 7.83 -2.03
C ARG A 48 -3.24 7.84 -3.41
N GLN A 49 -3.37 9.00 -4.06
CA GLN A 49 -3.83 9.07 -5.44
C GLN A 49 -2.87 8.37 -6.38
N LEU A 50 -1.56 8.47 -6.16
CA LEU A 50 -0.54 7.74 -6.92
C LEU A 50 -0.71 6.22 -6.78
N LEU A 51 -0.92 5.72 -5.55
CA LEU A 51 -1.29 4.32 -5.29
C LEU A 51 -2.58 3.91 -6.02
N GLY A 52 -3.57 4.81 -6.04
CA GLY A 52 -4.81 4.62 -6.77
C GLY A 52 -4.60 4.45 -8.26
N ARG A 53 -3.83 5.35 -8.84
CA ARG A 53 -3.48 5.36 -10.26
C ARG A 53 -2.66 4.13 -10.64
N TRP A 54 -1.65 3.79 -9.84
CA TRP A 54 -0.87 2.57 -10.03
C TRP A 54 -1.72 1.31 -10.10
N TYR A 55 -2.73 1.18 -9.20
CA TYR A 55 -3.67 0.07 -9.25
C TYR A 55 -4.52 0.10 -10.53
N GLN A 56 -5.05 1.27 -10.91
CA GLN A 56 -5.83 1.44 -12.15
C GLN A 56 -5.02 1.15 -13.43
N GLU A 57 -3.71 1.37 -13.41
CA GLU A 57 -2.79 1.04 -14.51
C GLU A 57 -2.41 -0.44 -14.57
N GLY A 58 -2.98 -1.27 -13.68
CA GLY A 58 -2.80 -2.72 -13.66
C GLY A 58 -1.80 -3.22 -12.62
N ALA A 59 -1.53 -2.42 -11.57
CA ALA A 59 -0.58 -2.74 -10.51
C ALA A 59 0.79 -3.15 -11.08
N LYS A 60 1.32 -2.30 -11.96
CA LYS A 60 2.59 -2.55 -12.65
C LYS A 60 3.73 -2.53 -11.65
N VAL A 61 4.49 -3.60 -11.62
CA VAL A 61 5.67 -3.75 -10.80
C VAL A 61 6.81 -4.06 -11.75
N GLU A 62 7.39 -3.01 -12.31
CA GLU A 62 8.49 -3.07 -13.28
C GLU A 62 9.79 -2.61 -12.60
#